data_AF-A0A1C6DBG8-F1
#
_entry.id   AF-A0A1C6DBG8-F1
#
_cell.length_a   1.000
_cell.length_b   1.000
_cell.length_c   1.000
_cell.angle_alpha   90.00
_cell.angle_beta   90.00
_cell.angle_gamma   90.00
#
_symmetry.space_group_name_H-M   'P 1'
#
loop_
_entity.id
_entity.type
_entity.pdbx_description
1 polymer ?
#
loop_
_entity_poly.entity_id
_entity_poly.type
_entity_poly.pdbx_seq_one_letter_code
_entity_poly.pdbx_strand_id
1 'polypeptide(L)'
;MVRVLCIGLYNGEGKFIKEQWKCFIKWCRIECNKIVIYSPMTYNTVRSKFLSYCNISVLKKPDESLDVYTYEINIIDSEFWNYIEDFNFNIDIIDNISYIFFFSSEKNIASLQIVDFENYLLIEEPIAHQEKLLLNEMLIQENIRLCINGKADVDELLQEESWEPLGKL
;
A
#
# COMPACT_ATOMS: atom_id res chain seq x y z
N MET A 1 -15.17 -10.82 2.43
CA MET A 1 -14.18 -11.41 1.52
C MET A 1 -13.37 -10.28 0.92
N VAL A 2 -12.07 -10.25 1.16
CA VAL A 2 -11.16 -9.20 0.66
C VAL A 2 -10.53 -9.62 -0.67
N ARG A 3 -10.07 -8.65 -1.47
CA ARG A 3 -9.37 -8.93 -2.73
C ARG A 3 -7.89 -8.60 -2.59
N VAL A 4 -7.04 -9.54 -2.98
CA VAL A 4 -5.58 -9.44 -2.79
C VAL A 4 -4.89 -9.18 -4.12
N LEU A 5 -4.07 -8.13 -4.16
CA LEU A 5 -3.14 -7.86 -5.24
C LEU A 5 -1.71 -8.02 -4.70
N CYS A 6 -0.99 -9.01 -5.21
CA CYS A 6 0.43 -9.17 -4.91
C CYS A 6 1.22 -8.11 -5.67
N ILE A 7 1.77 -7.15 -4.94
CA ILE A 7 2.56 -6.07 -5.49
C ILE A 7 4.03 -6.41 -5.33
N GLY A 8 4.67 -6.73 -6.45
CA GLY A 8 6.10 -6.99 -6.47
C GLY A 8 6.53 -8.41 -6.12
N LEU A 9 7.77 -8.71 -6.45
CA LEU A 9 8.63 -9.69 -5.79
C LEU A 9 9.90 -8.88 -5.53
N TYR A 10 10.46 -8.95 -4.33
CA TYR A 10 11.72 -8.29 -4.06
C TYR A 10 12.80 -8.80 -5.03
N ASN A 11 13.43 -7.90 -5.77
CA ASN A 11 14.51 -8.29 -6.66
C ASN A 11 15.87 -8.16 -5.95
N GLY A 12 16.90 -8.79 -6.52
CA GLY A 12 18.27 -8.71 -6.00
C GLY A 12 18.92 -7.32 -6.05
N GLU A 13 18.20 -6.28 -6.50
CA GLU A 13 18.62 -4.88 -6.50
C GLU A 13 17.92 -4.03 -5.43
N GLY A 14 17.17 -4.68 -4.53
CA GLY A 14 16.51 -3.99 -3.43
C GLY A 14 15.18 -3.31 -3.80
N LYS A 15 14.61 -3.65 -4.95
CA LYS A 15 13.41 -3.01 -5.49
C LYS A 15 12.33 -4.02 -5.82
N PHE A 16 11.07 -3.62 -5.65
CA PHE A 16 9.99 -4.37 -6.26
C PHE A 16 9.58 -3.69 -7.56
N ILE A 17 9.68 -4.43 -8.66
CA ILE A 17 9.42 -3.90 -10.00
C ILE A 17 8.25 -4.69 -10.56
N LYS A 18 7.04 -4.17 -10.40
CA LYS A 18 5.85 -4.79 -10.97
C LYS A 18 4.85 -3.75 -11.47
N GLU A 19 4.35 -3.98 -12.67
CA GLU A 19 3.34 -3.13 -13.32
C GLU A 19 2.04 -3.08 -12.51
N GLN A 20 1.76 -4.08 -11.66
CA GLN A 20 0.66 -4.06 -10.68
C GLN A 20 0.73 -2.82 -9.77
N TRP A 21 1.93 -2.41 -9.31
CA TRP A 21 2.08 -1.23 -8.46
C TRP A 21 1.70 0.05 -9.19
N LYS A 22 2.20 0.22 -10.42
CA LYS A 22 1.93 1.40 -11.24
C LYS A 22 0.44 1.52 -11.54
N CYS A 23 -0.23 0.40 -11.81
CA CYS A 23 -1.68 0.37 -11.99
C CYS A 23 -2.41 0.84 -10.73
N PHE A 24 -2.01 0.34 -9.55
CA PHE A 24 -2.60 0.75 -8.29
C PHE A 24 -2.37 2.25 -8.00
N ILE A 25 -1.15 2.77 -8.19
CA ILE A 25 -0.87 4.20 -7.96
C ILE A 25 -1.62 5.12 -8.92
N LYS A 26 -1.78 4.72 -10.18
CA LYS A 26 -2.64 5.46 -11.13
C LYS A 26 -4.09 5.52 -10.66
N TRP A 27 -4.61 4.43 -10.09
CA TRP A 27 -5.95 4.41 -9.52
C TRP A 27 -6.04 5.27 -8.25
N CYS A 28 -5.06 5.19 -7.35
CA CYS A 28 -4.99 6.07 -6.18
C CYS A 28 -4.94 7.55 -6.54
N ARG A 29 -4.30 7.92 -7.65
CA ARG A 29 -4.28 9.31 -8.13
C ARG A 29 -5.69 9.88 -8.38
N ILE A 30 -6.64 9.02 -8.72
CA ILE A 30 -8.02 9.40 -9.02
C ILE A 30 -8.87 9.30 -7.75
N GLU A 31 -8.75 8.19 -7.02
CA GLU A 31 -9.68 7.82 -5.95
C GLU A 31 -9.22 8.23 -4.54
N CYS A 32 -7.90 8.39 -4.34
CA CYS A 32 -7.32 8.53 -3.02
C CYS A 32 -6.88 9.97 -2.77
N ASN A 33 -7.38 10.54 -1.68
CA ASN A 33 -7.05 11.90 -1.25
C ASN A 33 -6.38 11.92 0.13
N LYS A 34 -6.29 10.77 0.81
CA LYS A 34 -5.68 10.66 2.14
C LYS A 34 -5.01 9.30 2.29
N ILE A 35 -3.86 9.29 2.95
CA ILE A 35 -3.25 8.06 3.44
C ILE A 35 -2.98 8.15 4.94
N VAL A 36 -2.95 7.01 5.61
CA VAL A 36 -2.38 6.87 6.95
C VAL A 36 -1.18 5.96 6.84
N ILE A 37 -0.02 6.43 7.33
CA ILE A 37 1.23 5.68 7.30
C ILE A 37 1.71 5.35 8.70
N TYR A 38 2.30 4.16 8.85
CA TYR A 38 2.99 3.73 10.06
C TYR A 38 4.48 3.65 9.73
N SER A 39 5.30 4.40 10.46
CA SER A 39 6.72 4.52 10.10
C SER A 39 7.59 4.86 11.33
N PRO A 40 8.84 4.37 11.40
CA PRO A 40 9.83 4.84 12.36
C PRO A 40 10.31 6.27 12.08
N MET A 41 9.98 6.85 10.92
CA MET A 41 10.35 8.22 10.59
C MET A 41 9.77 9.21 11.60
N THR A 42 10.59 10.17 12.04
CA THR A 42 10.14 11.30 12.86
C THR A 42 9.28 12.27 12.05
N TYR A 43 8.49 13.09 12.74
CA TYR A 43 7.65 14.11 12.09
C TYR A 43 8.45 15.05 11.18
N ASN A 44 9.67 15.43 11.57
CA ASN A 44 10.52 16.31 10.75
C ASN A 44 10.95 15.63 9.45
N THR A 45 11.24 14.32 9.49
CA THR A 45 11.59 13.53 8.31
C THR A 45 10.39 13.37 7.37
N VAL A 46 9.22 13.05 7.92
CA VAL A 46 7.97 12.94 7.13
C VAL A 46 7.62 14.29 6.50
N ARG A 47 7.75 15.38 7.28
CA ARG A 47 7.52 16.74 6.79
C ARG A 47 8.49 17.14 5.69
N SER A 48 9.79 16.90 5.82
CA SER A 48 10.75 17.27 4.77
C SER A 48 10.48 16.55 3.45
N LYS A 49 9.91 15.34 3.49
CA LYS A 49 9.56 14.55 2.30
C LYS A 49 8.23 14.95 1.66
N PHE A 50 7.19 15.22 2.46
CA PHE A 50 5.81 15.33 1.95
C PHE A 50 5.21 16.73 1.99
N LEU A 51 5.82 17.70 2.67
CA LEU A 51 5.20 19.02 2.93
C LEU A 51 4.82 19.79 1.66
N SER A 52 5.54 19.59 0.54
CA SER A 52 5.22 20.25 -0.73
C SER A 52 3.93 19.75 -1.36
N TYR A 53 3.48 18.55 -1.01
CA TYR A 53 2.34 17.88 -1.66
C TYR A 53 1.20 17.53 -0.70
N CYS A 54 1.40 17.70 0.61
CA CYS A 54 0.47 17.20 1.62
C CYS A 54 0.38 18.09 2.87
N ASN A 55 -0.77 17.99 3.54
CA ASN A 55 -0.94 18.36 4.93
C ASN A 55 -0.72 17.13 5.83
N ILE A 56 0.07 17.28 6.89
CA ILE A 56 0.52 16.15 7.72
C ILE A 56 0.08 16.37 9.16
N SER A 57 -0.66 15.42 9.70
CA SER A 57 -1.12 15.39 11.08
C SER A 57 -0.50 14.18 11.79
N VAL A 58 -0.03 14.39 13.03
CA VAL A 58 0.45 13.29 13.88
C VAL A 58 -0.75 12.66 14.56
N LEU A 59 -0.88 11.35 14.44
CA LEU A 59 -1.90 10.57 15.13
C LEU A 59 -1.31 9.91 16.38
N LYS A 60 -2.19 9.38 17.24
CA LYS A 60 -1.78 8.57 18.37
C LYS A 60 -1.07 7.30 17.86
N LYS A 61 0.01 6.92 18.52
CA LYS A 61 0.71 5.66 18.24
C LYS A 61 -0.25 4.47 18.40
N PRO A 62 -0.08 3.42 17.58
CA PRO A 62 -0.83 2.18 17.74
C PRO A 62 -0.38 1.45 19.01
N ASP A 63 0.91 1.56 19.33
CA ASP A 63 1.54 1.05 20.54
C ASP A 63 2.60 2.05 21.02
N GLU A 64 2.48 2.53 22.25
CA GLU A 64 3.40 3.51 22.85
C GLU A 64 4.80 2.92 23.12
N SER A 65 4.91 1.59 23.19
CA SER A 65 6.17 0.89 23.42
C SER A 65 7.01 0.72 22.15
N LEU A 66 6.39 0.88 20.97
CA LEU A 66 7.05 0.77 19.68
C LEU A 66 7.61 2.13 19.24
N ASP A 67 8.78 2.11 18.63
CA ASP A 67 9.34 3.28 17.93
C ASP A 67 8.76 3.40 16.52
N VAL A 68 7.43 3.36 16.45
CA VAL A 68 6.63 3.50 15.23
C VAL A 68 5.64 4.63 15.46
N TYR A 69 5.66 5.62 14.58
CA TYR A 69 4.77 6.77 14.59
C TYR A 69 3.65 6.56 13.56
N THR A 70 2.52 7.20 13.81
CA THR A 70 1.38 7.21 12.88
C THR A 70 1.14 8.62 12.39
N TYR A 71 1.02 8.75 11.07
CA TYR A 71 0.75 10.02 10.42
C TYR A 71 -0.47 9.91 9.52
N GLU A 72 -1.35 10.89 9.61
CA GLU A 72 -2.36 11.14 8.59
C GLU A 72 -1.80 12.15 7.60
N ILE A 73 -1.83 11.79 6.32
CA ILE A 73 -1.31 12.58 5.22
C ILE A 73 -2.47 12.87 4.28
N ASN A 74 -2.94 14.12 4.29
CA ASN A 74 -3.97 14.61 3.38
C ASN A 74 -3.29 15.19 2.14
N ILE A 75 -3.63 14.66 0.97
CA ILE A 75 -2.95 14.95 -0.29
C ILE A 75 -3.57 16.19 -0.90
N ILE A 76 -2.75 17.21 -1.13
CA ILE A 76 -3.19 18.49 -1.74
C ILE A 76 -2.67 18.65 -3.18
N ASP A 77 -1.65 17.88 -3.56
CA ASP A 77 -1.09 17.86 -4.90
C ASP A 77 -0.94 16.42 -5.42
N SER A 78 -1.42 16.18 -6.64
CA SER A 78 -1.36 14.87 -7.31
C SER A 78 0.07 14.39 -7.63
N GLU A 79 1.07 15.29 -7.66
CA GLU A 79 2.48 14.93 -7.82
C GLU A 79 2.99 14.04 -6.67
N PHE A 80 2.33 14.08 -5.50
CA PHE A 80 2.56 13.15 -4.40
C PHE A 80 2.60 11.68 -4.86
N TRP A 81 1.72 11.32 -5.79
CA TRP A 81 1.62 9.94 -6.26
C TRP A 81 2.83 9.51 -7.09
N ASN A 82 3.51 10.42 -7.78
CA ASN A 82 4.78 10.10 -8.43
C ASN A 82 5.85 9.75 -7.39
N TYR A 83 5.90 10.52 -6.30
CA TYR A 83 6.83 10.24 -5.21
C TYR A 83 6.54 8.88 -4.56
N ILE A 84 5.27 8.58 -4.24
CA ILE A 84 4.90 7.28 -3.65
C ILE A 84 5.18 6.13 -4.61
N GLU A 85 4.99 6.33 -5.92
CA GLU A 85 5.34 5.33 -6.94
C GLU A 85 6.82 4.90 -6.82
N ASP A 86 7.70 5.88 -6.64
CA ASP A 86 9.17 5.69 -6.60
C ASP A 86 9.71 5.33 -5.20
N PHE A 87 9.14 5.90 -4.14
CA PHE A 87 9.71 5.90 -2.79
C PHE A 87 9.46 4.61 -2.02
N ASN A 88 8.28 4.00 -2.17
CA ASN A 88 7.84 2.91 -1.29
C ASN A 88 8.45 1.54 -1.63
N PHE A 89 9.54 1.52 -2.41
CA PHE A 89 10.11 0.32 -3.04
C PHE A 89 11.59 0.10 -2.74
N ASN A 90 12.11 0.65 -1.64
CA ASN A 90 13.46 0.35 -1.19
C ASN A 90 13.49 0.14 0.33
N ILE A 91 13.36 -1.12 0.75
CA ILE A 91 13.32 -1.54 2.16
C ILE A 91 14.64 -1.29 2.89
N ASP A 92 15.75 -1.09 2.15
CA ASP A 92 17.07 -0.80 2.69
C ASP A 92 17.25 0.69 3.04
N ILE A 93 16.28 1.56 2.69
CA ILE A 93 16.28 2.96 3.10
C ILE A 93 15.77 3.04 4.55
N ILE A 94 16.56 3.69 5.41
CA ILE A 94 16.27 3.96 6.83
C ILE A 94 14.87 4.56 7.06
N ASP A 95 14.34 5.24 6.04
CA ASP A 95 13.02 5.88 5.98
C ASP A 95 11.91 4.92 5.52
N ASN A 96 11.82 3.73 6.12
CA ASN A 96 10.83 2.73 5.74
C ASN A 96 9.40 3.13 6.18
N ILE A 97 8.38 2.67 5.44
CA ILE A 97 6.97 2.73 5.79
C ILE A 97 6.48 1.30 5.97
N SER A 98 6.09 0.94 7.20
CA SER A 98 5.68 -0.42 7.54
C SER A 98 4.28 -0.77 7.03
N TYR A 99 3.37 0.22 7.08
CA TYR A 99 1.98 0.05 6.65
C TYR A 99 1.46 1.34 6.02
N ILE A 100 0.63 1.19 4.99
CA ILE A 100 -0.11 2.29 4.37
C ILE A 100 -1.58 1.89 4.28
N PHE A 101 -2.46 2.77 4.77
CA PHE A 101 -3.90 2.71 4.52
C PHE A 101 -4.27 3.82 3.56
N PHE A 102 -5.04 3.50 2.53
CA PHE A 102 -5.45 4.41 1.47
C PHE A 102 -6.92 4.77 1.65
N PHE A 103 -7.26 6.05 1.57
CA PHE A 103 -8.61 6.55 1.83
C PHE A 103 -9.15 7.34 0.64
N SER A 104 -10.40 7.04 0.29
CA SER A 104 -11.27 7.93 -0.48
C SER A 104 -12.19 8.65 0.50
N SER A 105 -11.94 9.94 0.71
CA SER A 105 -12.53 10.73 1.78
C SER A 105 -12.29 10.07 3.16
N GLU A 106 -13.32 9.52 3.77
CA GLU A 106 -13.25 8.85 5.09
C GLU A 106 -13.25 7.32 5.01
N LYS A 107 -13.32 6.74 3.80
CA LYS A 107 -13.42 5.30 3.62
C LYS A 107 -12.07 4.71 3.27
N ASN A 108 -11.61 3.73 4.06
CA ASN A 108 -10.40 2.96 3.77
C ASN A 108 -10.65 2.04 2.57
N ILE A 109 -10.04 2.34 1.43
CA ILE A 109 -10.24 1.64 0.15
C ILE A 109 -9.22 0.53 -0.11
N ALA A 110 -8.05 0.61 0.51
CA ALA A 110 -7.04 -0.43 0.43
C ALA A 110 -6.04 -0.29 1.57
N SER A 111 -5.37 -1.38 1.93
CA SER A 111 -4.17 -1.35 2.75
C SER A 111 -3.01 -2.01 2.02
N LEU A 112 -1.81 -1.49 2.24
CA LEU A 112 -0.56 -2.09 1.78
C LEU A 112 0.23 -2.55 2.99
N GLN A 113 0.60 -3.82 2.97
CA GLN A 113 1.31 -4.50 4.07
C GLN A 113 2.55 -5.22 3.55
N ILE A 114 3.64 -5.16 4.30
CA ILE A 114 4.87 -5.89 4.03
C ILE A 114 4.72 -7.32 4.58
N VAL A 115 5.02 -8.31 3.76
CA VAL A 115 5.03 -9.73 4.09
C VAL A 115 6.44 -10.27 3.93
N ASP A 116 6.98 -10.81 5.02
CA ASP A 116 8.31 -11.45 5.11
C ASP A 116 9.48 -10.63 4.54
N PHE A 117 9.38 -9.30 4.58
CA PHE A 117 10.35 -8.35 4.02
C PHE A 117 10.63 -8.48 2.50
N GLU A 118 10.05 -9.48 1.82
CA GLU A 118 10.30 -9.80 0.42
C GLU A 118 9.06 -9.68 -0.48
N ASN A 119 7.88 -9.43 0.10
CA ASN A 119 6.61 -9.31 -0.62
C ASN A 119 5.78 -8.13 -0.09
N TYR A 120 5.08 -7.40 -0.96
CA TYR A 120 4.03 -6.47 -0.56
C TYR A 120 2.68 -7.04 -0.98
N LEU A 121 1.75 -7.12 -0.03
CA LEU A 121 0.35 -7.43 -0.31
C LEU A 121 -0.47 -6.15 -0.22
N LEU A 122 -1.18 -5.87 -1.29
CA LEU A 122 -2.25 -4.89 -1.27
C LEU A 122 -3.57 -5.63 -1.06
N ILE A 123 -4.29 -5.23 -0.02
CA ILE A 123 -5.59 -5.77 0.34
C ILE A 123 -6.61 -4.68 0.00
N GLU A 124 -7.41 -4.90 -1.03
CA GLU A 124 -8.51 -4.01 -1.38
C GLU A 124 -9.69 -4.31 -0.46
N GLU A 125 -10.18 -3.28 0.22
CA GLU A 125 -11.32 -3.38 1.12
C GLU A 125 -12.61 -3.56 0.32
N PRO A 126 -13.56 -4.39 0.79
CA PRO A 126 -14.82 -4.62 0.11
C PRO A 126 -15.76 -3.42 0.28
N ILE A 127 -15.45 -2.29 -0.34
CA ILE A 127 -16.36 -1.14 -0.37
C ILE A 127 -17.28 -1.27 -1.58
N ALA A 128 -18.55 -0.90 -1.40
CA ALA A 128 -19.48 -0.55 -2.47
C ALA A 128 -19.08 0.74 -3.24
N HIS A 129 -17.79 0.94 -3.51
CA HIS A 129 -17.30 2.11 -4.26
C HIS A 129 -17.49 1.86 -5.75
N GLN A 130 -17.85 2.92 -6.48
CA GLN A 130 -18.23 2.82 -7.89
C GLN A 130 -17.04 2.47 -8.79
N GLU A 131 -15.81 2.81 -8.41
CA GLU A 131 -14.61 2.55 -9.20
C GLU A 131 -13.70 1.53 -8.51
N LYS A 132 -13.89 0.26 -8.87
CA LYS A 132 -12.98 -0.83 -8.47
C LYS A 132 -11.66 -0.70 -9.23
N LEU A 133 -10.55 -1.12 -8.61
CA LEU A 133 -9.29 -1.23 -9.34
C LEU A 133 -9.45 -2.23 -10.50
N LEU A 134 -9.24 -1.76 -11.73
CA LEU A 134 -9.28 -2.58 -12.93
C LEU A 134 -7.86 -2.90 -13.41
N LEU A 135 -7.56 -4.19 -13.49
CA LEU A 135 -6.32 -4.70 -14.08
C LEU A 135 -6.60 -5.24 -15.48
N ASN A 136 -5.60 -5.18 -16.35
CA ASN A 136 -5.69 -5.87 -17.64
C ASN A 136 -5.57 -7.40 -17.44
N GLU A 137 -6.03 -8.18 -18.42
CA GLU A 137 -6.09 -9.64 -18.34
C GLU A 137 -4.72 -10.28 -18.01
N MET A 138 -3.63 -9.78 -18.59
CA MET A 138 -2.29 -10.29 -18.34
C MET A 138 -1.88 -10.11 -16.86
N LEU A 139 -2.14 -8.94 -16.29
CA LEU A 139 -1.86 -8.64 -14.88
C LEU A 139 -2.76 -9.43 -13.92
N ILE A 140 -4.01 -9.70 -14.32
CA ILE A 140 -4.91 -10.57 -13.55
C ILE A 140 -4.36 -11.98 -13.47
N GLN A 141 -3.98 -12.58 -14.61
CA GLN A 141 -3.44 -13.94 -14.63
C GLN A 141 -2.13 -14.04 -13.85
N GLU A 142 -1.27 -13.03 -13.95
CA GLU A 142 -0.06 -12.96 -13.15
C GLU A 142 -0.36 -12.86 -11.65
N ASN A 143 -1.30 -11.98 -11.24
CA ASN A 143 -1.70 -11.85 -9.85
C ASN A 143 -2.26 -13.16 -9.28
N ILE A 144 -3.10 -13.86 -10.04
CA ILE A 144 -3.63 -15.18 -9.66
C ILE A 144 -2.48 -16.15 -9.41
N ARG A 145 -1.50 -16.23 -10.33
CA ARG A 145 -0.33 -17.11 -10.17
C ARG A 145 0.48 -16.76 -8.92
N LEU A 146 0.70 -15.48 -8.65
CA LEU A 146 1.45 -15.02 -7.48
C LEU A 146 0.71 -15.36 -6.17
N CYS A 147 -0.58 -15.09 -6.11
CA CYS A 147 -1.43 -15.43 -4.96
C CYS A 147 -1.45 -16.94 -4.68
N ILE A 148 -1.49 -17.78 -5.72
CA ILE A 148 -1.46 -19.24 -5.55
C ILE A 148 -0.10 -19.69 -5.00
N ASN A 149 0.99 -19.13 -5.51
CA ASN A 149 2.35 -19.51 -5.07
C ASN A 149 2.66 -19.04 -3.64
N GLY A 150 2.23 -17.82 -3.28
CA GLY A 150 2.40 -17.24 -1.94
C GLY A 150 1.19 -17.46 -1.01
N LYS A 151 0.35 -18.47 -1.29
CA LYS A 151 -0.92 -18.66 -0.58
C LYS A 151 -0.75 -18.76 0.93
N ALA A 152 0.29 -19.46 1.40
CA ALA A 152 0.55 -19.64 2.83
C ALA A 152 0.80 -18.29 3.51
N ASP A 153 1.61 -17.42 2.90
CA ASP A 153 1.94 -16.10 3.45
C ASP A 153 0.71 -15.18 3.47
N VAL A 154 -0.13 -15.26 2.43
CA VAL A 154 -1.40 -14.51 2.38
C VAL A 154 -2.39 -15.04 3.44
N ASP A 155 -2.52 -16.36 3.59
CA ASP A 155 -3.37 -16.99 4.60
C ASP A 155 -2.90 -16.66 6.02
N GLU A 156 -1.58 -16.60 6.27
CA GLU A 156 -1.02 -16.19 7.56
C GLU A 156 -1.31 -14.72 7.88
N LEU A 157 -1.15 -13.82 6.90
CA LEU A 157 -1.41 -12.40 7.08
C LEU A 157 -2.89 -12.10 7.34
N LEU A 158 -3.78 -12.72 6.55
CA LEU A 158 -5.23 -12.48 6.61
C LEU A 158 -5.94 -13.36 7.65
N GLN A 159 -5.24 -14.35 8.21
CA GLN A 159 -5.74 -15.25 9.24
C GLN A 159 -7.07 -15.91 8.83
N GLU A 160 -8.16 -15.61 9.54
CA GLU A 160 -9.49 -16.20 9.30
C GLU A 160 -10.30 -15.43 8.23
N GLU A 161 -9.77 -14.32 7.69
CA GLU A 161 -10.46 -13.56 6.65
C GLU A 161 -10.44 -14.29 5.32
N SER A 162 -11.63 -14.55 4.76
CA SER A 162 -11.74 -15.11 3.41
C SER A 162 -11.24 -14.11 2.37
N TRP A 163 -10.41 -14.57 1.44
CA TRP A 163 -9.82 -13.74 0.40
C TRP A 163 -9.80 -14.41 -0.97
N GLU A 164 -9.65 -13.60 -2.01
CA GLU A 164 -9.40 -14.06 -3.37
C GLU A 164 -8.43 -13.13 -4.13
N PRO A 165 -7.75 -13.61 -5.18
CA PRO A 165 -6.94 -12.74 -6.03
C PRO A 165 -7.79 -11.66 -6.68
N LEU A 166 -7.31 -10.42 -6.66
CA LEU A 166 -7.91 -9.32 -7.40
C LEU A 166 -7.95 -9.65 -8.90
N GLY A 167 -9.12 -9.42 -9.50
CA GLY A 167 -9.37 -9.62 -10.93
C GLY A 167 -10.02 -10.95 -11.28
N LYS A 168 -10.33 -11.80 -10.29
CA LYS A 168 -11.16 -12.99 -10.52
C LYS A 168 -12.60 -12.55 -10.86
N LEU A 169 -13.12 -13.07 -11.98
CA LEU A 169 -14.49 -12.84 -12.47
C LEU A 169 -15.52 -13.58 -11.61
#